data_AF-A0A7J8HIC5-F1
#
_entry.id   AF-A0A7J8HIC5-F1
#
_cell.length_a   1.000
_cell.length_b   1.000
_cell.length_c   1.000
_cell.angle_alpha   90.00
_cell.angle_beta   90.00
_cell.angle_gamma   90.00
#
_symmetry.space_group_name_H-M   'P 1'
#
loop_
_entity.id
_entity.type
_entity.pdbx_description
1 polymer ?
#
loop_
_entity_poly.entity_id
_entity_poly.type
_entity_poly.pdbx_seq_one_letter_code
_entity_poly.pdbx_strand_id
1 'polypeptide(L)'
;MSRLEAKKPSLCKSEPLTSESVRATLSVLKGIVTSCYGPSATVCSLLLCNRNDTAWDELKLTCQTALHVLQLTIKEPCVLLGGGCTETHLAAYIRHKTFNEPESILKDGGCTQTELQLISEAFCSALESLTGSLEHDGGEILTDMKYGHFWSVQADSPSVVNWPDLLSRCGCGLYSSWEELNWSFLRSARHPFAPQPCLPHEAMDSANNLTVDCFTAKLSGLQVAVETANLILDLSYVIEDKN
;
A
#
# COMPACT_ATOMS: atom_id res chain seq x y z
N MET A 1 -46.54 -22.37 6.33
CA MET A 1 -46.53 -20.91 6.59
C MET A 1 -45.13 -20.52 7.07
N SER A 2 -44.28 -20.03 6.17
CA SER A 2 -42.93 -19.57 6.50
C SER A 2 -42.99 -18.14 7.02
N ARG A 3 -42.56 -17.91 8.27
CA ARG A 3 -42.39 -16.57 8.84
C ARG A 3 -41.21 -15.88 8.13
N LEU A 4 -41.48 -14.80 7.42
CA LEU A 4 -40.49 -13.85 6.93
C LEU A 4 -40.13 -12.92 8.08
N GLU A 5 -38.90 -12.99 8.58
CA GLU A 5 -38.37 -11.96 9.48
C GLU A 5 -37.50 -10.97 8.69
N ALA A 6 -37.64 -9.68 9.01
CA ALA A 6 -36.91 -8.60 8.35
C ALA A 6 -35.40 -8.68 8.68
N LYS A 7 -34.57 -8.60 7.63
CA LYS A 7 -33.11 -8.60 7.74
C LYS A 7 -32.66 -7.32 8.45
N LYS A 8 -32.03 -7.46 9.62
CA LYS A 8 -31.40 -6.32 10.31
C LYS A 8 -30.20 -5.80 9.50
N PRO A 9 -30.01 -4.48 9.39
CA PRO A 9 -28.88 -3.90 8.67
C PRO A 9 -27.55 -4.26 9.35
N SER A 10 -26.53 -4.50 8.54
CA SER A 10 -25.16 -4.75 9.00
C SER A 10 -24.55 -3.49 9.57
N LEU A 11 -24.13 -3.54 10.84
CA LEU A 11 -23.45 -2.46 11.53
C LEU A 11 -21.95 -2.53 11.21
N CYS A 12 -21.41 -1.55 10.49
CA CYS A 12 -19.97 -1.37 10.35
C CYS A 12 -19.46 -0.67 11.61
N LYS A 13 -18.45 -1.25 12.29
CA LYS A 13 -17.80 -0.63 13.45
C LYS A 13 -16.32 -0.43 13.15
N SER A 14 -15.88 0.82 13.20
CA SER A 14 -14.50 1.28 13.03
C SER A 14 -13.73 1.28 14.36
N GLU A 15 -13.90 0.25 15.19
CA GLU A 15 -13.12 0.09 16.42
C GLU A 15 -11.81 -0.66 16.07
N PRO A 16 -10.63 -0.28 16.63
CA PRO A 16 -9.37 -0.99 16.38
C PRO A 16 -9.51 -2.46 16.78
N LEU A 17 -8.88 -3.36 16.01
CA LEU A 17 -8.99 -4.84 16.10
C LEU A 17 -8.35 -5.42 17.39
N THR A 18 -8.73 -4.93 18.57
CA THR A 18 -8.43 -5.53 19.87
C THR A 18 -9.42 -6.64 20.23
N SER A 19 -10.36 -6.95 19.34
CA SER A 19 -11.43 -7.92 19.61
C SER A 19 -10.87 -9.32 19.87
N GLU A 20 -11.37 -9.91 20.94
CA GLU A 20 -11.12 -11.30 21.32
C GLU A 20 -11.43 -12.28 20.18
N SER A 21 -12.35 -11.92 19.28
CA SER A 21 -12.71 -12.66 18.06
C SER A 21 -11.55 -12.74 17.04
N VAL A 22 -10.81 -11.66 16.82
CA VAL A 22 -9.66 -11.63 15.90
C VAL A 22 -8.49 -12.41 16.49
N ARG A 23 -8.26 -12.26 17.80
CA ARG A 23 -7.26 -13.05 18.54
C ARG A 23 -7.60 -14.53 18.57
N ALA A 24 -8.88 -14.88 18.71
CA ALA A 24 -9.37 -16.25 18.60
C ALA A 24 -9.15 -16.80 17.19
N THR A 25 -9.39 -16.00 16.15
CA THR A 25 -9.14 -16.40 14.74
C THR A 25 -7.65 -16.63 14.47
N LEU A 26 -6.77 -15.75 14.95
CA LEU A 26 -5.32 -15.91 14.84
C LEU A 26 -4.78 -17.06 15.70
N SER A 27 -5.38 -17.32 16.86
CA SER A 27 -5.12 -18.47 17.72
C SER A 27 -5.48 -19.79 17.02
N VAL A 28 -6.64 -19.82 16.34
CA VAL A 28 -7.04 -20.95 15.50
C VAL A 28 -6.08 -21.12 14.33
N LEU A 29 -5.65 -20.05 13.67
CA LEU A 29 -4.68 -20.10 12.58
C LEU A 29 -3.32 -20.64 13.06
N LYS A 30 -2.85 -20.17 14.22
CA LYS A 30 -1.64 -20.68 14.89
C LYS A 30 -1.80 -22.15 15.27
N GLY A 31 -2.96 -22.54 15.80
CA GLY A 31 -3.31 -23.93 16.11
C GLY A 31 -3.26 -24.83 14.88
N ILE A 32 -3.83 -24.39 13.76
CA ILE A 32 -3.79 -25.10 12.47
C ILE A 32 -2.34 -25.25 12.01
N VAL A 33 -1.56 -24.16 12.00
CA VAL A 33 -0.16 -24.17 11.58
C VAL A 33 0.67 -25.11 12.46
N THR A 34 0.54 -25.04 13.79
CA THR A 34 1.25 -25.93 14.74
C THR A 34 0.81 -27.39 14.64
N SER A 35 -0.47 -27.66 14.35
CA SER A 35 -1.00 -29.01 14.17
C SER A 35 -0.56 -29.67 12.85
N CYS A 36 -0.20 -28.87 11.84
CA CYS A 36 0.37 -29.36 10.59
C CYS A 36 1.85 -29.76 10.72
N TYR A 37 2.54 -29.49 11.84
CA TYR A 37 3.93 -29.91 12.08
C TYR A 37 4.06 -31.26 12.82
N GLY A 38 3.10 -32.17 12.64
CA GLY A 38 3.30 -33.60 12.93
C GLY A 38 4.16 -34.27 11.85
N PRO A 39 4.87 -35.37 12.14
CA PRO A 39 5.90 -35.96 11.25
C PRO A 39 5.40 -36.55 9.91
N SER A 40 4.15 -36.30 9.49
CA SER A 40 3.57 -36.90 8.27
C SER A 40 2.49 -36.09 7.54
N ALA A 41 2.17 -34.85 7.91
CA ALA A 41 1.13 -34.06 7.22
C ALA A 41 1.73 -32.89 6.43
N THR A 42 2.03 -33.10 5.15
CA THR A 42 2.53 -32.06 4.21
C THR A 42 1.42 -31.25 3.54
N VAL A 43 0.15 -31.53 3.86
CA VAL A 43 -1.03 -30.92 3.23
C VAL A 43 -1.99 -30.44 4.31
N CYS A 44 -2.21 -29.12 4.38
CA CYS A 44 -3.26 -28.50 5.19
C CYS A 44 -4.45 -28.14 4.28
N SER A 45 -5.68 -28.36 4.74
CA SER A 45 -6.91 -27.94 4.03
C SER A 45 -7.59 -26.80 4.78
N LEU A 46 -8.07 -25.80 4.04
CA LEU A 46 -8.84 -24.68 4.58
C LEU A 46 -10.30 -24.79 4.10
N LEU A 47 -11.23 -24.94 5.03
CA LEU A 47 -12.66 -24.97 4.73
C LEU A 47 -13.24 -23.55 4.79
N LEU A 48 -13.73 -23.05 3.66
CA LEU A 48 -14.34 -21.72 3.54
C LEU A 48 -15.86 -21.85 3.43
N CYS A 49 -16.58 -21.12 4.28
CA CYS A 49 -18.04 -21.16 4.34
C CYS A 49 -18.62 -19.75 4.21
N ASN A 50 -19.45 -19.53 3.19
CA ASN A 50 -20.28 -18.34 3.07
C ASN A 50 -21.62 -18.74 2.44
N ARG A 51 -22.69 -18.02 2.76
CA ARG A 51 -24.05 -18.30 2.29
C ARG A 51 -24.34 -17.67 0.92
N ASN A 52 -23.51 -16.72 0.52
CA ASN A 52 -23.61 -15.98 -0.71
C ASN A 52 -22.45 -16.42 -1.61
N ASP A 53 -22.77 -16.91 -2.80
CA ASP A 53 -21.77 -17.47 -3.72
C ASP A 53 -20.73 -16.44 -4.16
N THR A 54 -21.14 -15.20 -4.47
CA THR A 54 -20.21 -14.11 -4.80
C THR A 54 -19.26 -13.80 -3.65
N ALA A 55 -19.78 -13.70 -2.42
CA ALA A 55 -18.95 -13.46 -1.24
C ALA A 55 -18.07 -14.68 -0.89
N TRP A 56 -18.49 -15.88 -1.28
CA TRP A 56 -17.67 -17.08 -1.16
C TRP A 56 -16.50 -17.07 -2.16
N ASP A 57 -16.75 -16.68 -3.42
CA ASP A 57 -15.72 -16.55 -4.45
C ASP A 57 -14.67 -15.49 -4.07
N GLU A 58 -15.10 -14.33 -3.58
CA GLU A 58 -14.20 -13.28 -3.09
C GLU A 58 -13.37 -13.73 -1.87
N LEU A 59 -13.99 -14.44 -0.93
CA LEU A 59 -13.29 -14.99 0.24
C LEU A 59 -12.25 -16.03 -0.20
N LYS A 60 -12.59 -16.90 -1.15
CA LYS A 60 -11.68 -17.88 -1.71
C LYS A 60 -10.49 -17.21 -2.39
N LEU A 61 -10.74 -16.23 -3.24
CA LEU A 61 -9.68 -15.46 -3.92
C LEU A 61 -8.78 -14.75 -2.90
N THR A 62 -9.37 -14.10 -1.90
CA THR A 62 -8.63 -13.41 -0.82
C THR A 62 -7.71 -14.39 -0.08
N CYS A 63 -8.21 -15.56 0.32
CA CYS A 63 -7.40 -16.57 1.00
C CYS A 63 -6.28 -17.14 0.11
N GLN A 64 -6.56 -17.36 -1.18
CA GLN A 64 -5.55 -17.81 -2.15
C GLN A 64 -4.44 -16.77 -2.32
N THR A 65 -4.80 -15.49 -2.45
CA THR A 65 -3.86 -14.38 -2.54
C THR A 65 -3.02 -14.25 -1.27
N ALA A 66 -3.64 -14.31 -0.09
CA ALA A 66 -2.92 -14.26 1.19
C ALA A 66 -1.92 -15.41 1.34
N LEU A 67 -2.31 -16.63 0.97
CA LEU A 67 -1.42 -17.79 0.98
C LEU A 67 -0.26 -17.61 -0.01
N HIS A 68 -0.55 -17.13 -1.21
CA HIS A 68 0.47 -16.90 -2.24
C HIS A 68 1.49 -15.84 -1.79
N VAL A 69 1.02 -14.71 -1.25
CA VAL A 69 1.87 -13.65 -0.71
C VAL A 69 2.74 -14.17 0.44
N LEU A 70 2.19 -15.01 1.32
CA LEU A 70 2.94 -15.66 2.37
C LEU A 70 4.03 -16.58 1.80
N GLN A 71 3.72 -17.38 0.78
CA GLN A 71 4.69 -18.24 0.11
C GLN A 71 5.85 -17.44 -0.51
N LEU A 72 5.53 -16.33 -1.19
CA LEU A 72 6.54 -15.42 -1.75
C LEU A 72 7.44 -14.83 -0.64
N THR A 73 6.83 -14.34 0.44
CA THR A 73 7.55 -13.76 1.58
C THR A 73 8.43 -14.79 2.31
N ILE A 74 8.01 -16.05 2.38
CA ILE A 74 8.86 -17.12 2.94
C ILE A 74 10.06 -17.41 2.03
N LYS A 75 9.86 -17.38 0.71
CA LYS A 75 10.92 -17.62 -0.28
C LYS A 75 11.93 -16.46 -0.32
N GLU A 76 11.43 -15.23 -0.24
CA GLU A 76 12.23 -14.01 -0.23
C GLU A 76 11.76 -13.15 0.96
N PRO A 77 12.47 -13.21 2.11
CA PRO A 77 12.06 -12.57 3.36
C PRO A 77 12.35 -11.06 3.37
N CYS A 78 11.94 -10.38 2.30
CA CYS A 78 12.02 -8.93 2.14
C CYS A 78 10.59 -8.37 2.07
N VAL A 79 10.38 -7.26 2.76
CA VAL A 79 9.10 -6.55 2.80
C VAL A 79 9.32 -5.07 2.58
N LEU A 80 8.27 -4.39 2.12
CA LEU A 80 8.22 -2.95 1.94
C LEU A 80 7.16 -2.35 2.87
N LEU A 81 7.25 -1.05 3.14
CA LEU A 81 6.26 -0.37 3.98
C LEU A 81 4.94 -0.19 3.21
N GLY A 82 3.85 -0.73 3.73
CA GLY A 82 2.55 -0.70 3.06
C GLY A 82 1.80 0.62 3.26
N GLY A 83 0.48 0.59 3.02
CA GLY A 83 -0.40 1.75 3.27
C GLY A 83 -0.05 2.99 2.44
N GLY A 84 0.48 2.81 1.23
CA GLY A 84 0.87 3.89 0.34
C GLY A 84 2.22 4.55 0.64
N CYS A 85 2.90 4.17 1.73
CA CYS A 85 4.17 4.79 2.11
C CYS A 85 5.31 4.44 1.15
N THR A 86 5.34 3.24 0.57
CA THR A 86 6.34 2.86 -0.43
C THR A 86 6.25 3.73 -1.67
N GLU A 87 5.03 3.97 -2.16
CA GLU A 87 4.77 4.80 -3.34
C GLU A 87 5.21 6.24 -3.13
N THR A 88 4.82 6.85 -2.00
CA THR A 88 5.18 8.24 -1.70
C THR A 88 6.67 8.41 -1.44
N HIS A 89 7.29 7.43 -0.77
CA HIS A 89 8.74 7.41 -0.57
C HIS A 89 9.48 7.28 -1.90
N LEU A 90 9.05 6.36 -2.76
CA LEU A 90 9.63 6.14 -4.08
C LEU A 90 9.49 7.38 -4.96
N ALA A 91 8.34 8.03 -4.96
CA ALA A 91 8.12 9.29 -5.68
C ALA A 91 9.05 10.41 -5.18
N ALA A 92 9.20 10.57 -3.85
CA ALA A 92 10.14 11.53 -3.27
C ALA A 92 11.60 11.21 -3.66
N TYR A 93 11.98 9.94 -3.58
CA TYR A 93 13.33 9.47 -3.93
C TYR A 93 13.66 9.71 -5.40
N ILE A 94 12.74 9.38 -6.32
CA ILE A 94 12.94 9.59 -7.76
C ILE A 94 13.11 11.08 -8.05
N ARG A 95 12.23 11.95 -7.53
CA ARG A 95 12.37 13.41 -7.71
C ARG A 95 13.70 13.94 -7.19
N HIS A 96 14.14 13.47 -6.02
CA HIS A 96 15.44 13.85 -5.47
C HIS A 96 16.59 13.44 -6.37
N LYS A 97 16.56 12.19 -6.84
CA LYS A 97 17.64 11.62 -7.66
C LYS A 97 17.73 12.27 -9.03
N THR A 98 16.59 12.50 -9.70
CA THR A 98 16.58 13.15 -11.03
C THR A 98 16.95 14.62 -10.96
N PHE A 99 16.68 15.30 -9.84
CA PHE A 99 17.07 16.69 -9.63
C PHE A 99 18.56 16.86 -9.29
N ASN A 100 19.10 16.06 -8.36
CA ASN A 100 20.46 16.26 -7.83
C ASN A 100 21.53 15.48 -8.59
N GLU A 101 21.18 14.34 -9.21
CA GLU A 101 22.15 13.45 -9.87
C GLU A 101 21.73 13.08 -11.31
N PRO A 102 21.29 14.02 -12.18
CA PRO A 102 20.77 13.70 -13.51
C PRO A 102 21.82 13.03 -14.41
N GLU A 103 23.09 13.43 -14.30
CA GLU A 103 24.19 12.86 -15.11
C GLU A 103 24.43 11.37 -14.85
N SER A 104 24.09 10.88 -13.64
CA SER A 104 24.22 9.46 -13.31
C SER A 104 23.24 8.59 -14.11
N ILE A 105 22.12 9.19 -14.55
CA ILE A 105 21.00 8.55 -15.25
C ILE A 105 21.15 8.74 -16.78
N LEU A 106 21.61 9.91 -17.23
CA LEU A 106 21.68 10.28 -18.65
C LEU A 106 22.85 9.67 -19.44
N LYS A 107 23.54 8.66 -18.91
CA LYS A 107 24.82 8.15 -19.44
C LYS A 107 24.77 7.66 -20.90
N ASP A 108 23.58 7.33 -21.41
CA ASP A 108 23.40 6.72 -22.74
C ASP A 108 22.87 7.69 -23.83
N GLY A 109 22.84 9.00 -23.56
CA GLY A 109 22.65 10.04 -24.60
C GLY A 109 21.28 10.08 -25.32
N GLY A 110 20.35 9.19 -24.98
CA GLY A 110 19.03 9.10 -25.62
C GLY A 110 17.95 10.01 -25.02
N CYS A 111 18.25 10.77 -23.97
CA CYS A 111 17.28 11.59 -23.25
C CYS A 111 17.93 12.91 -22.80
N THR A 112 17.22 14.02 -22.96
CA THR A 112 17.62 15.32 -22.42
C THR A 112 17.22 15.45 -20.95
N GLN A 113 17.83 16.40 -20.23
CA GLN A 113 17.46 16.66 -18.82
C GLN A 113 15.99 17.03 -18.65
N THR A 114 15.43 17.80 -19.60
CA THR A 114 14.02 18.20 -19.56
C THR A 114 13.09 17.02 -19.79
N GLU A 115 13.42 16.13 -20.75
CA GLU A 115 12.66 14.89 -20.97
C GLU A 115 12.70 13.98 -19.74
N LEU A 116 13.87 13.82 -19.12
CA LEU A 116 14.02 13.05 -17.88
C LEU A 116 13.15 13.62 -16.76
N GLN A 117 13.13 14.94 -16.59
CA GLN A 117 12.29 15.61 -15.59
C GLN A 117 10.81 15.35 -15.87
N LEU A 118 10.34 15.54 -17.11
CA LEU A 118 8.95 15.30 -17.50
C LEU A 118 8.51 13.86 -17.25
N ILE A 119 9.30 12.88 -17.68
CA ILE A 119 9.00 11.45 -17.50
C ILE A 119 9.00 11.11 -16.00
N SER A 120 9.99 11.60 -15.25
CA SER A 120 10.07 11.34 -13.82
C SER A 120 8.89 11.93 -13.05
N GLU A 121 8.42 13.13 -13.42
CA GLU A 121 7.27 13.76 -12.78
C GLU A 121 5.98 13.03 -13.11
N ALA A 122 5.81 12.58 -14.37
CA ALA A 122 4.67 11.77 -14.77
C ALA A 122 4.63 10.43 -14.00
N PHE A 123 5.77 9.75 -13.86
CA PHE A 123 5.87 8.51 -13.10
C PHE A 123 5.59 8.73 -11.59
N CYS A 124 6.17 9.77 -10.99
CA CYS A 124 5.92 10.10 -9.59
C CYS A 124 4.44 10.46 -9.36
N SER A 125 3.84 11.24 -10.26
CA SER A 125 2.41 11.56 -10.20
C SER A 125 1.52 10.32 -10.30
N ALA A 126 1.91 9.31 -11.08
CA ALA A 126 1.19 8.04 -11.17
C ALA A 126 1.25 7.25 -9.85
N LEU A 127 2.42 7.19 -9.20
CA LEU A 127 2.57 6.59 -7.86
C LEU A 127 1.69 7.32 -6.82
N GLU A 128 1.71 8.65 -6.85
CA GLU A 128 0.91 9.48 -5.95
C GLU A 128 -0.59 9.36 -6.21
N SER A 129 -1.01 9.15 -7.46
CA SER A 129 -2.40 8.86 -7.80
C SER A 129 -2.87 7.52 -7.25
N LEU A 130 -1.99 6.50 -7.23
CA LEU A 130 -2.29 5.21 -6.62
C LEU A 130 -2.50 5.35 -5.11
N THR A 131 -1.61 6.08 -4.44
CA THR A 131 -1.77 6.43 -3.03
C THR A 131 -3.03 7.27 -2.79
N GLY A 132 -3.36 8.17 -3.70
CA GLY A 132 -4.58 8.97 -3.68
C GLY A 132 -5.85 8.12 -3.66
N SER A 133 -5.80 6.94 -4.26
CA SER A 133 -6.94 6.01 -4.33
C SER A 133 -7.19 5.24 -3.02
N LEU A 134 -6.32 5.38 -2.01
CA LEU A 134 -6.53 4.84 -0.67
C LEU A 134 -7.49 5.72 0.17
N GLU A 135 -7.69 6.97 -0.25
CA GLU A 135 -8.64 7.91 0.36
C GLU A 135 -10.06 7.53 -0.07
N HIS A 136 -10.98 7.47 0.90
CA HIS A 136 -12.35 7.01 0.69
C HIS A 136 -13.41 7.78 1.49
N ASP A 137 -12.99 8.70 2.35
CA ASP A 137 -13.83 9.43 3.28
C ASP A 137 -13.91 10.94 2.95
N GLY A 138 -13.35 11.38 1.81
CA GLY A 138 -13.26 12.79 1.42
C GLY A 138 -12.22 13.58 2.22
N GLY A 139 -11.26 12.87 2.82
CA GLY A 139 -10.16 13.42 3.59
C GLY A 139 -9.03 14.00 2.75
N GLU A 140 -8.16 14.78 3.40
CA GLU A 140 -6.95 15.30 2.75
C GLU A 140 -5.79 14.31 2.87
N ILE A 141 -4.92 14.32 1.86
CA ILE A 141 -3.77 13.41 1.78
C ILE A 141 -2.47 14.19 1.82
N LEU A 142 -1.61 13.78 2.73
CA LEU A 142 -0.34 14.42 3.01
C LEU A 142 0.84 13.45 2.85
N THR A 143 2.02 14.02 2.69
CA THR A 143 3.30 13.34 2.76
C THR A 143 4.22 14.08 3.72
N ASP A 144 4.90 13.37 4.61
CA ASP A 144 5.94 14.01 5.42
C ASP A 144 7.21 14.27 4.61
N MET A 145 7.92 15.35 4.94
CA MET A 145 9.09 15.83 4.21
C MET A 145 10.41 15.24 4.73
N LYS A 146 10.36 14.24 5.60
CA LYS A 146 11.56 13.63 6.21
C LYS A 146 11.80 12.23 5.64
N TYR A 147 10.78 11.37 5.70
CA TYR A 147 10.79 9.99 5.25
C TYR A 147 9.97 9.81 3.97
N GLY A 148 9.06 10.73 3.66
CA GLY A 148 8.21 10.62 2.48
C GLY A 148 7.06 9.63 2.67
N HIS A 149 6.54 9.43 3.88
CA HIS A 149 5.42 8.53 4.12
C HIS A 149 4.08 9.19 3.83
N PHE A 150 3.08 8.37 3.51
CA PHE A 150 1.69 8.77 3.32
C PHE A 150 1.00 9.03 4.66
N TRP A 151 0.15 10.06 4.70
CA TRP A 151 -0.68 10.43 5.83
C TRP A 151 -2.07 10.83 5.34
N SER A 152 -3.11 10.43 6.05
CA SER A 152 -4.50 10.78 5.74
C SER A 152 -5.12 11.57 6.88
N VAL A 153 -5.87 12.61 6.54
CA VAL A 153 -6.60 13.48 7.47
C VAL A 153 -8.10 13.21 7.33
N GLN A 154 -8.83 13.10 8.43
CA GLN A 154 -10.29 12.91 8.39
C GLN A 154 -11.02 14.18 7.87
N ALA A 155 -12.07 13.98 7.08
CA ALA A 155 -12.83 15.04 6.40
C ALA A 155 -13.51 16.05 7.36
N ASP A 156 -13.83 15.64 8.59
CA ASP A 156 -14.54 16.47 9.57
C ASP A 156 -13.60 17.37 10.42
N SER A 157 -12.32 17.49 10.03
CA SER A 157 -11.37 18.30 10.78
C SER A 157 -11.58 19.81 10.58
N PRO A 158 -11.59 20.63 11.65
CA PRO A 158 -11.74 22.07 11.52
C PRO A 158 -10.58 22.64 10.71
N SER A 159 -10.87 23.64 9.86
CA SER A 159 -9.95 24.31 8.92
C SER A 159 -8.77 25.06 9.56
N VAL A 160 -8.46 24.80 10.84
CA VAL A 160 -7.39 25.42 11.60
C VAL A 160 -6.17 24.50 11.57
N VAL A 161 -5.10 25.03 10.98
CA VAL A 161 -3.88 24.38 10.53
C VAL A 161 -3.01 23.90 11.70
N ASN A 162 -3.40 22.81 12.38
CA ASN A 162 -2.49 22.07 13.26
C ASN A 162 -2.49 20.58 12.92
N TRP A 163 -1.71 20.21 11.89
CA TRP A 163 -1.57 18.83 11.41
C TRP A 163 -1.18 17.81 12.50
N PRO A 164 -0.28 18.11 13.44
CA PRO A 164 0.10 17.17 14.51
C PRO A 164 -1.10 16.65 15.33
N ASP A 165 -2.12 17.48 15.55
CA ASP A 165 -3.29 17.13 16.36
C ASP A 165 -4.31 16.27 15.58
N LEU A 166 -4.31 16.39 14.24
CA LEU A 166 -5.24 15.71 13.35
C LEU A 166 -4.68 14.38 12.82
N LEU A 167 -3.36 14.29 12.73
CA LEU A 167 -2.65 13.12 12.25
C LEU A 167 -2.31 12.21 13.44
N SER A 168 -2.54 10.92 13.30
CA SER A 168 -2.16 9.95 14.33
C SER A 168 -0.87 9.22 13.95
N ARG A 169 -0.89 8.54 12.80
CA ARG A 169 0.22 7.75 12.25
C ARG A 169 0.23 7.84 10.73
N CYS A 170 1.39 7.56 10.13
CA CYS A 170 1.47 7.35 8.68
C CYS A 170 0.72 6.07 8.26
N GLY A 171 0.45 5.90 6.97
CA GLY A 171 -0.31 4.76 6.43
C GLY A 171 0.27 3.39 6.74
N CYS A 172 1.60 3.24 6.73
CA CYS A 172 2.23 1.99 7.14
C CYS A 172 2.21 1.75 8.66
N GLY A 173 1.87 2.77 9.45
CA GLY A 173 1.88 2.73 10.90
C GLY A 173 3.25 2.91 11.56
N LEU A 174 4.35 3.09 10.82
CA LEU A 174 5.70 3.17 11.42
C LEU A 174 5.90 4.43 12.27
N TYR A 175 5.53 5.60 11.76
CA TYR A 175 5.74 6.89 12.40
C TYR A 175 4.43 7.47 12.93
N SER A 176 4.52 8.21 14.04
CA SER A 176 3.42 8.98 14.63
C SER A 176 3.66 10.48 14.46
N SER A 177 2.59 11.28 14.56
CA SER A 177 2.65 12.75 14.45
C SER A 177 3.43 13.45 15.57
N TRP A 178 3.84 12.69 16.58
CA TRP A 178 4.59 13.16 17.74
C TRP A 178 6.07 13.36 17.44
N GLU A 179 6.54 12.84 16.31
CA GLU A 179 7.83 13.22 15.74
C GLU A 179 7.70 14.61 15.10
N GLU A 180 8.68 15.50 15.32
CA GLU A 180 8.74 16.83 14.68
C GLU A 180 8.87 16.69 13.15
N LEU A 181 7.75 16.46 12.48
CA LEU A 181 7.64 16.26 11.05
C LEU A 181 6.99 17.49 10.40
N ASN A 182 7.39 17.73 9.15
CA ASN A 182 6.74 18.72 8.30
C ASN A 182 5.94 17.96 7.24
N TRP A 183 4.70 18.37 7.00
CA TRP A 183 3.81 17.73 6.02
C TRP A 183 3.55 18.65 4.83
N SER A 184 3.28 18.01 3.69
CA SER A 184 2.91 18.65 2.43
C SER A 184 1.75 17.89 1.79
N PHE A 185 0.92 18.57 1.01
CA PHE A 185 -0.12 17.90 0.22
C PHE A 185 0.50 17.03 -0.88
N LEU A 186 -0.04 15.81 -1.05
CA LEU A 186 0.48 14.79 -1.96
C LEU A 186 0.50 15.22 -3.44
N ARG A 187 -0.25 16.24 -3.84
CA ARG A 187 -0.28 16.72 -5.24
C ARG A 187 0.17 18.16 -5.40
N SER A 188 0.84 18.71 -4.38
CA SER A 188 1.42 20.05 -4.47
C SER A 188 2.72 20.04 -5.29
N ALA A 189 3.00 21.15 -5.98
CA ALA A 189 4.29 21.36 -6.63
C ALA A 189 5.38 21.42 -5.57
N ARG A 190 6.20 20.36 -5.48
CA ARG A 190 7.14 20.16 -4.36
C ARG A 190 8.59 20.37 -4.79
N HIS A 191 9.35 21.03 -3.92
CA HIS A 191 10.80 20.99 -4.00
C HIS A 191 11.29 19.58 -3.65
N PRO A 192 12.18 18.98 -4.47
CA PRO A 192 12.76 17.69 -4.15
C PRO A 192 13.49 17.72 -2.81
N PHE A 193 13.33 16.68 -2.00
CA PHE A 193 14.03 16.49 -0.73
C PHE A 193 14.61 15.08 -0.68
N ALA A 194 15.74 14.90 0.00
CA ALA A 194 16.33 13.57 0.18
C ALA A 194 15.55 12.80 1.26
N PRO A 195 14.72 11.79 0.91
CA PRO A 195 14.03 11.04 1.94
C PRO A 195 15.05 10.22 2.74
N GLN A 196 14.95 10.28 4.06
CA GLN A 196 15.82 9.52 4.93
C GLN A 196 15.45 8.03 4.89
N PRO A 197 16.43 7.12 4.95
CA PRO A 197 16.15 5.71 5.05
C PRO A 197 15.40 5.40 6.35
N CYS A 198 14.34 4.60 6.24
CA CYS A 198 13.58 4.14 7.39
C CYS A 198 14.43 3.13 8.17
N LEU A 199 15.04 3.58 9.26
CA LEU A 199 15.68 2.67 10.20
C LEU A 199 14.60 2.09 11.11
N PRO A 200 14.55 0.76 11.33
CA PRO A 200 13.76 0.16 12.39
C PRO A 200 14.42 0.52 13.74
N HIS A 201 14.28 1.78 14.15
CA HIS A 201 14.86 2.29 15.38
C HIS A 201 13.83 2.16 16.50
N GLU A 202 14.06 1.23 17.43
CA GLU A 202 13.50 1.11 18.79
C GLU A 202 11.95 1.13 18.97
N ALA A 203 11.16 1.38 17.94
CA ALA A 203 9.69 1.46 17.97
C ALA A 203 8.99 0.09 17.89
N MET A 204 9.74 -1.00 18.04
CA MET A 204 9.22 -2.36 17.90
C MET A 204 8.19 -2.69 18.99
N ASP A 205 8.25 -2.01 20.14
CA ASP A 205 7.29 -2.19 21.25
C ASP A 205 5.93 -1.49 21.02
N SER A 206 5.81 -0.63 20.00
CA SER A 206 4.57 0.11 19.62
C SER A 206 4.00 -0.31 18.25
N ALA A 207 4.67 -1.24 17.57
CA ALA A 207 4.37 -1.67 16.20
C ALA A 207 3.23 -2.70 16.11
N ASN A 208 2.21 -2.61 16.97
CA ASN A 208 1.08 -3.57 16.96
C ASN A 208 0.27 -3.54 15.64
N ASN A 209 0.45 -2.53 14.78
CA ASN A 209 -0.30 -2.33 13.53
C ASN A 209 0.61 -1.92 12.35
N LEU A 210 1.83 -2.45 12.23
CA LEU A 210 2.67 -2.18 11.05
C LEU A 210 2.06 -2.85 9.81
N THR A 211 1.77 -2.06 8.79
CA THR A 211 1.31 -2.55 7.49
C THR A 211 2.51 -2.67 6.56
N VAL A 212 2.68 -3.86 5.97
CA VAL A 212 3.79 -4.18 5.06
C VAL A 212 3.27 -4.81 3.78
N ASP A 213 3.99 -4.58 2.69
CA ASP A 213 3.76 -5.20 1.39
C ASP A 213 4.86 -6.23 1.10
N CYS A 214 4.50 -7.29 0.38
CA CYS A 214 5.46 -8.28 -0.09
C CYS A 214 6.35 -7.68 -1.18
N PHE A 215 7.67 -7.73 -0.97
CA PHE A 215 8.65 -7.15 -1.90
C PHE A 215 8.52 -7.72 -3.30
N THR A 216 8.53 -9.05 -3.43
CA THR A 216 8.47 -9.74 -4.74
C THR A 216 7.22 -9.37 -5.51
N ALA A 217 6.06 -9.34 -4.83
CA ALA A 217 4.78 -9.00 -5.44
C ALA A 217 4.76 -7.52 -5.91
N LYS A 218 5.24 -6.61 -5.06
CA LYS A 218 5.29 -5.17 -5.37
C LYS A 218 6.22 -4.88 -6.55
N LEU A 219 7.42 -5.47 -6.54
CA LEU A 219 8.42 -5.30 -7.60
C LEU A 219 7.88 -5.82 -8.93
N SER A 220 7.31 -7.03 -8.93
CA SER A 220 6.73 -7.62 -10.14
C SER A 220 5.56 -6.77 -10.67
N GLY A 221 4.70 -6.27 -9.79
CA GLY A 221 3.58 -5.40 -10.16
C GLY A 221 4.05 -4.10 -10.83
N LEU A 222 5.07 -3.43 -10.26
CA LEU A 222 5.65 -2.22 -10.83
C LEU A 222 6.32 -2.50 -12.19
N GLN A 223 7.08 -3.60 -12.30
CA GLN A 223 7.73 -3.97 -13.55
C GLN A 223 6.70 -4.21 -14.67
N VAL A 224 5.67 -5.01 -14.40
CA VAL A 224 4.61 -5.29 -15.38
C VAL A 224 3.87 -4.00 -15.76
N ALA A 225 3.60 -3.10 -14.80
CA ALA A 225 2.96 -1.83 -15.10
C ALA A 225 3.80 -0.95 -16.04
N VAL A 226 5.11 -0.85 -15.79
CA VAL A 226 6.03 -0.07 -16.64
C VAL A 226 6.17 -0.69 -18.02
N GLU A 227 6.36 -2.01 -18.12
CA GLU A 227 6.46 -2.72 -19.40
C GLU A 227 5.16 -2.58 -20.22
N THR A 228 4.01 -2.66 -19.55
CA THR A 228 2.70 -2.47 -20.19
C THR A 228 2.52 -1.04 -20.69
N ALA A 229 2.92 -0.03 -19.89
CA ALA A 229 2.86 1.36 -20.30
C ALA A 229 3.75 1.63 -21.52
N ASN A 230 4.99 1.12 -21.52
CA ASN A 230 5.89 1.24 -22.66
C ASN A 230 5.30 0.58 -23.92
N LEU A 231 4.75 -0.64 -23.79
CA LEU A 231 4.10 -1.33 -24.90
C LEU A 231 2.97 -0.48 -25.51
N ILE A 232 2.14 0.16 -24.68
CA ILE A 232 1.05 1.03 -25.15
C ILE A 232 1.61 2.28 -25.83
N LEU A 233 2.65 2.90 -25.27
CA LEU A 233 3.27 4.12 -25.82
C LEU A 233 4.01 3.87 -27.14
N ASP A 234 4.48 2.65 -27.38
CA ASP A 234 5.13 2.24 -28.63
C ASP A 234 4.13 2.00 -29.78
N LEU A 235 2.82 1.93 -29.50
CA LEU A 235 1.79 1.74 -30.52
C LEU A 235 1.65 2.98 -31.41
N SER A 236 2.00 2.84 -32.69
CA SER A 236 1.83 3.92 -33.67
C SER A 236 0.42 3.96 -34.29
N TYR A 237 -0.27 2.81 -34.36
CA TYR A 237 -1.58 2.68 -35.00
C TYR A 237 -2.46 1.64 -34.31
N VAL A 238 -3.77 1.90 -34.26
CA VAL A 238 -4.80 0.93 -33.83
C VAL A 238 -5.72 0.69 -35.03
N ILE A 239 -5.87 -0.58 -35.41
CA ILE A 239 -6.76 -0.99 -36.50
C ILE A 239 -7.95 -1.70 -35.87
N GLU A 240 -9.15 -1.15 -36.06
CA GLU A 240 -10.41 -1.70 -35.56
C GLU A 240 -11.24 -2.20 -36.74
N ASP A 241 -11.76 -3.42 -36.64
CA ASP A 241 -12.72 -3.97 -37.59
C ASP A 241 -14.14 -3.52 -37.21
N LYS A 242 -14.90 -3.01 -38.18
CA LYS A 242 -16.26 -2.46 -37.98
C LYS A 242 -17.33 -3.28 -38.70
N ASN A 243 -17.20 -4.60 -38.65
CA ASN A 243 -18.22 -5.52 -39.17
C ASN A 243 -19.48 -5.56 -38.31
#